data_AF-X6C7V1-F1
#
_entry.id   AF-X6C7V1-F1
#
_cell.length_a   1.000
_cell.length_b   1.000
_cell.length_c   1.000
_cell.angle_alpha   90.00
_cell.angle_beta   90.00
_cell.angle_gamma   90.00
#
_symmetry.space_group_name_H-M   'P 1'
#
loop_
_entity.id
_entity.type
_entity.pdbx_description
1 polymer ?
#
loop_
_entity_poly.entity_id
_entity_poly.type
_entity_poly.pdbx_seq_one_letter_code
_entity_poly.pdbx_strand_id
1 'polypeptide(L)'
;MSAATLRSARAVQPAGRLVFSMFVTPIFAIAMLAMAVLTAPAFAHDAKPTAAKPQGWSYPFACCANYDCRTTHTGEVLEKPEGYVIAGTGEVVPMSDKRVKDSPDGDFHWCAHQAGLDAGKTICLFVPPRSY
;
A
#
# COMPACT_ATOMS: atom_id res chain seq x y z
N MET A 1 57.82 -64.72 5.03
CA MET A 1 57.09 -63.86 5.99
C MET A 1 57.32 -62.42 5.54
N SER A 2 56.36 -61.76 4.92
CA SER A 2 56.50 -60.37 4.46
C SER A 2 55.21 -59.63 4.82
N ALA A 3 55.34 -58.63 5.69
CA ALA A 3 54.23 -57.89 6.27
C ALA A 3 53.64 -56.93 5.22
N ALA A 4 52.35 -57.08 4.92
CA ALA A 4 51.62 -56.12 4.11
C ALA A 4 51.33 -54.86 4.95
N THR A 5 51.93 -53.74 4.59
CA THR A 5 51.66 -52.43 5.20
C THR A 5 50.36 -51.87 4.62
N LEU A 6 49.27 -51.90 5.39
CA LEU A 6 47.99 -51.28 5.00
C LEU A 6 48.11 -49.76 5.02
N ARG A 7 48.04 -49.13 3.85
CA ARG A 7 47.97 -47.67 3.70
C ARG A 7 46.61 -47.16 4.17
N SER A 8 46.61 -46.35 5.23
CA SER A 8 45.44 -45.59 5.66
C SER A 8 45.28 -44.35 4.75
N ALA A 9 44.31 -44.39 3.84
CA ALA A 9 43.94 -43.22 3.04
C ALA A 9 43.06 -42.30 3.91
N ARG A 10 43.68 -41.27 4.49
CA ARG A 10 42.94 -40.19 5.16
C ARG A 10 42.21 -39.40 4.08
N ALA A 11 40.88 -39.40 4.11
CA ALA A 11 40.07 -38.59 3.20
C ALA A 11 40.41 -37.11 3.41
N VAL A 12 41.13 -36.51 2.46
CA VAL A 12 41.34 -35.08 2.42
C VAL A 12 40.03 -34.47 1.95
N GLN A 13 39.23 -33.94 2.89
CA GLN A 13 38.11 -33.09 2.50
C GLN A 13 38.70 -31.88 1.76
N PRO A 14 38.34 -31.65 0.48
CA PRO A 14 38.84 -30.49 -0.24
C PRO A 14 38.28 -29.27 0.47
N ALA A 15 39.17 -28.43 1.00
CA ALA A 15 38.81 -27.20 1.70
C ALA A 15 37.79 -26.35 0.93
N GLY A 16 37.77 -26.44 -0.41
CA GLY A 16 36.80 -25.77 -1.28
C GLY A 16 35.32 -26.08 -0.98
N ARG A 17 34.97 -27.26 -0.45
CA ARG A 17 33.57 -27.62 -0.16
C ARG A 17 33.03 -26.97 1.12
N LEU A 18 33.91 -26.69 2.10
CA LEU A 18 33.58 -25.97 3.33
C LEU A 18 33.53 -24.46 3.11
N VAL A 19 34.43 -23.92 2.27
CA VAL A 19 34.52 -22.49 1.98
C VAL A 19 33.33 -22.02 1.12
N PHE A 20 32.85 -22.84 0.16
CA PHE A 20 31.65 -22.50 -0.62
C PHE A 20 30.37 -22.42 0.24
N SER A 21 30.30 -23.21 1.33
CA SER A 21 29.14 -23.23 2.24
C SER A 21 29.08 -22.01 3.17
N MET A 22 30.23 -21.46 3.58
CA MET A 22 30.31 -20.33 4.52
C MET A 22 29.96 -18.97 3.90
N PHE A 23 30.05 -18.82 2.59
CA PHE A 23 29.72 -17.56 1.89
C PHE A 23 28.37 -17.57 1.17
N VAL A 24 27.90 -18.73 0.71
CA VAL A 24 26.61 -18.84 -0.01
C VAL A 24 25.42 -18.70 0.94
N THR A 25 25.54 -19.16 2.19
CA THR A 25 24.48 -19.09 3.20
C THR A 25 24.14 -17.67 3.69
N PRO A 26 25.11 -16.79 4.05
CA PRO A 26 24.77 -15.43 4.48
C PRO A 26 24.26 -14.57 3.32
N ILE A 27 24.80 -14.73 2.10
CA ILE A 27 24.32 -13.98 0.92
C ILE A 27 22.89 -14.37 0.58
N PHE A 28 22.56 -15.67 0.61
CA PHE A 28 21.19 -16.14 0.37
C PHE A 28 20.22 -15.67 1.47
N ALA A 29 20.64 -15.69 2.73
CA ALA A 29 19.84 -15.18 3.84
C ALA A 29 19.57 -13.67 3.72
N ILE A 30 20.59 -12.88 3.36
CA ILE A 30 20.46 -11.43 3.11
C ILE A 30 19.52 -11.16 1.92
N ALA A 31 19.65 -11.92 0.83
CA ALA A 31 18.78 -11.78 -0.34
C ALA A 31 17.31 -12.11 0.00
N MET A 32 17.07 -13.17 0.78
CA MET A 32 15.71 -13.53 1.23
C MET A 32 15.12 -12.46 2.17
N LEU A 33 15.93 -11.91 3.08
CA LEU A 33 15.49 -10.82 3.96
C LEU A 33 15.21 -9.54 3.17
N ALA A 34 16.05 -9.19 2.19
CA ALA A 34 15.83 -8.04 1.32
C ALA A 34 14.56 -8.19 0.49
N MET A 35 14.31 -9.39 -0.09
CA MET A 35 13.06 -9.67 -0.79
C MET A 35 11.84 -9.52 0.12
N ALA A 36 11.89 -10.03 1.35
CA ALA A 36 10.78 -9.90 2.30
C ALA A 36 10.44 -8.43 2.64
N VAL A 37 11.44 -7.56 2.74
CA VAL A 37 11.26 -6.11 2.97
C VAL A 37 10.68 -5.41 1.72
N LEU A 38 11.10 -5.82 0.53
CA LEU A 38 10.64 -5.25 -0.75
C LEU A 38 9.24 -5.71 -1.16
N THR A 39 8.71 -6.79 -0.58
CA THR A 39 7.36 -7.31 -0.87
C THR A 39 6.29 -6.79 0.09
N ALA A 40 6.51 -5.66 0.77
CA ALA A 40 5.45 -5.04 1.56
C ALA A 40 4.21 -4.76 0.69
N PRO A 41 2.99 -5.03 1.17
CA PRO A 41 1.77 -4.76 0.42
C PRO A 41 1.69 -3.27 0.10
N ALA A 42 1.58 -2.95 -1.19
CA ALA A 42 1.45 -1.58 -1.68
C ALA A 42 -0.03 -1.19 -1.70
N PHE A 43 -0.39 -0.22 -0.84
CA PHE A 43 -1.74 0.33 -0.72
C PHE A 43 -1.87 1.69 -1.41
N ALA A 44 -1.21 1.88 -2.55
CA ALA A 44 -1.18 3.19 -3.23
C ALA A 44 -2.58 3.72 -3.62
N HIS A 45 -3.58 2.85 -3.59
CA HIS A 45 -4.94 3.11 -4.09
C HIS A 45 -6.02 2.84 -3.04
N ASP A 46 -5.64 2.53 -1.81
CA ASP A 46 -6.54 2.34 -0.68
C ASP A 46 -6.45 3.54 0.27
N ALA A 47 -7.49 3.72 1.09
CA ALA A 47 -7.43 4.65 2.20
C ALA A 47 -6.45 4.13 3.25
N LYS A 48 -5.56 5.02 3.70
CA LYS A 48 -4.53 4.69 4.70
C LYS A 48 -5.19 4.36 6.05
N PRO A 49 -4.48 3.60 6.91
CA PRO A 49 -4.91 3.41 8.29
C PRO A 49 -5.19 4.73 9.02
N THR A 50 -6.32 4.76 9.72
CA THR A 50 -6.70 5.82 10.66
C THR A 50 -7.02 5.23 12.03
N ALA A 51 -7.31 6.08 13.02
CA ALA A 51 -7.76 5.60 14.32
C ALA A 51 -9.08 4.79 14.24
N ALA A 52 -10.02 5.20 13.36
CA ALA A 52 -11.29 4.51 13.16
C ALA A 52 -11.18 3.30 12.24
N LYS A 53 -10.21 3.29 11.31
CA LYS A 53 -9.86 2.14 10.46
C LYS A 53 -8.37 1.79 10.57
N PRO A 54 -7.96 1.04 11.60
CA PRO A 54 -6.53 0.74 11.85
C PRO A 54 -5.84 -0.08 10.76
N GLN A 55 -6.61 -0.72 9.87
CA GLN A 55 -6.09 -1.46 8.72
C GLN A 55 -6.29 -0.72 7.39
N GLY A 56 -6.79 0.52 7.43
CA GLY A 56 -7.26 1.22 6.24
C GLY A 56 -8.54 0.60 5.69
N TRP A 57 -8.88 0.97 4.46
CA TRP A 57 -10.01 0.41 3.71
C TRP A 57 -9.88 0.68 2.22
N SER A 58 -10.53 -0.14 1.40
CA SER A 58 -10.50 0.02 -0.05
C SER A 58 -11.68 0.84 -0.56
N TYR A 59 -11.39 1.79 -1.45
CA TYR A 59 -12.46 2.52 -2.14
C TYR A 59 -13.23 1.57 -3.06
N PRO A 60 -14.56 1.70 -3.19
CA PRO A 60 -15.34 0.99 -4.19
C PRO A 60 -14.79 1.24 -5.59
N PHE A 61 -14.73 0.18 -6.41
CA PHE A 61 -14.22 0.28 -7.79
C PHE A 61 -14.95 1.34 -8.62
N ALA A 62 -16.27 1.51 -8.40
CA ALA A 62 -17.09 2.53 -9.04
C ALA A 62 -16.69 3.99 -8.72
N CYS A 63 -15.90 4.21 -7.66
CA CYS A 63 -15.45 5.54 -7.24
C CYS A 63 -13.99 5.82 -7.58
N CYS A 64 -13.12 4.80 -7.51
CA CYS A 64 -11.67 5.01 -7.55
C CYS A 64 -11.01 4.55 -8.85
N ALA A 65 -11.57 3.53 -9.53
CA ALA A 65 -10.91 2.81 -10.62
C ALA A 65 -9.40 2.52 -10.38
N ASN A 66 -9.00 2.41 -9.10
CA ASN A 66 -7.64 2.29 -8.57
C ASN A 66 -6.69 3.50 -8.71
N TYR A 67 -7.13 4.73 -8.98
CA TYR A 67 -6.20 5.88 -8.95
C TYR A 67 -6.85 7.26 -8.76
N ASP A 68 -8.18 7.34 -8.65
CA ASP A 68 -8.89 8.61 -8.59
C ASP A 68 -9.09 9.17 -7.17
N CYS A 69 -8.95 8.34 -6.12
CA CYS A 69 -9.31 8.68 -4.74
C CYS A 69 -8.13 8.95 -3.81
N ARG A 70 -8.32 9.89 -2.88
CA ARG A 70 -7.39 10.19 -1.79
C ARG A 70 -8.10 10.81 -0.59
N THR A 71 -7.51 10.65 0.60
CA THR A 71 -7.88 11.47 1.76
C THR A 71 -7.60 12.94 1.45
N THR A 72 -8.54 13.80 1.81
CA THR A 72 -8.43 15.24 1.61
C THR A 72 -7.57 15.89 2.70
N HIS A 73 -7.01 17.06 2.41
CA HIS A 73 -6.42 17.89 3.46
C HIS A 73 -7.45 18.88 4.05
N THR A 74 -7.17 19.41 5.24
CA THR A 74 -8.02 20.43 5.87
C THR A 74 -8.32 21.58 4.92
N GLY A 75 -9.61 21.92 4.77
CA GLY A 75 -10.08 23.01 3.91
C GLY A 75 -10.18 22.68 2.42
N GLU A 76 -9.85 21.45 1.99
CA GLU A 76 -10.08 21.02 0.59
C GLU A 76 -11.56 20.89 0.27
N VAL A 77 -12.33 20.40 1.26
CA VAL A 77 -13.77 20.24 1.21
C VAL A 77 -14.37 21.11 2.29
N LEU A 78 -15.20 22.06 1.89
CA LEU A 78 -15.90 22.98 2.77
C LEU A 78 -17.37 22.59 2.81
N GLU A 79 -17.84 22.14 3.96
CA GLU A 79 -19.26 21.95 4.15
C GLU A 79 -19.98 23.29 4.30
N LYS A 80 -21.00 23.53 3.47
CA LYS A 80 -21.80 24.76 3.41
C LYS A 80 -23.29 24.43 3.24
N PRO A 81 -24.20 25.40 3.45
CA PRO A 81 -25.64 25.17 3.27
C PRO A 81 -26.01 24.65 1.87
N GLU A 82 -25.28 25.05 0.83
CA GLU A 82 -25.46 24.60 -0.55
C GLU A 82 -24.90 23.19 -0.86
N GLY A 83 -24.07 22.64 0.02
CA GLY A 83 -23.43 21.34 -0.16
C GLY A 83 -21.95 21.32 0.25
N TYR A 84 -21.21 20.38 -0.30
CA TYR A 84 -19.76 20.28 -0.12
C TYR A 84 -19.04 21.02 -1.24
N VAL A 85 -18.35 22.10 -0.90
CA VAL A 85 -17.59 22.90 -1.87
C VAL A 85 -16.16 22.39 -1.92
N ILE A 86 -15.73 21.98 -3.12
CA ILE A 86 -14.35 21.61 -3.39
C ILE A 86 -13.54 22.89 -3.63
N ALA A 87 -12.66 23.24 -2.70
CA ALA A 87 -11.97 24.53 -2.70
C ALA A 87 -11.10 24.77 -3.95
N GLY A 88 -10.46 23.71 -4.48
CA GLY A 88 -9.58 23.81 -5.63
C GLY A 88 -10.30 24.02 -6.97
N THR A 89 -11.57 23.61 -7.09
CA THR A 89 -12.32 23.64 -8.36
C THR A 89 -13.55 24.54 -8.30
N GLY A 90 -14.02 24.88 -7.11
CA GLY A 90 -15.29 25.57 -6.90
C GLY A 90 -16.53 24.69 -7.12
N GLU A 91 -16.35 23.40 -7.41
CA GLU A 91 -17.49 22.47 -7.55
C GLU A 91 -18.27 22.41 -6.24
N VAL A 92 -19.59 22.57 -6.34
CA VAL A 92 -20.51 22.30 -5.24
C VAL A 92 -21.13 20.93 -5.46
N VAL A 93 -20.85 19.98 -4.58
CA VAL A 93 -21.48 18.66 -4.54
C VAL A 93 -22.64 18.73 -3.55
N PRO A 94 -23.91 18.70 -4.00
CA PRO A 94 -25.05 18.75 -3.10
C PRO A 94 -25.01 17.64 -2.05
N MET A 95 -25.47 17.90 -0.83
CA MET A 95 -25.48 16.88 0.23
C MET A 95 -26.32 15.64 -0.11
N SER A 96 -27.33 15.80 -0.97
CA SER A 96 -28.17 14.70 -1.46
C SER A 96 -27.65 14.06 -2.76
N ASP A 97 -26.49 14.47 -3.27
CA ASP A 97 -25.91 13.92 -4.48
C ASP A 97 -25.53 12.45 -4.26
N LYS A 98 -25.89 11.58 -5.20
CA LYS A 98 -25.56 10.15 -5.15
C LYS A 98 -24.05 9.87 -5.06
N ARG A 99 -23.20 10.83 -5.43
CA ARG A 99 -21.74 10.77 -5.34
C ARG A 99 -21.25 10.92 -3.90
N VAL A 100 -22.07 11.50 -3.01
CA VAL A 100 -21.79 11.55 -1.57
C VAL A 100 -21.93 10.15 -0.98
N LYS A 101 -20.93 9.73 -0.22
CA LYS A 101 -20.82 8.42 0.44
C LYS A 101 -20.44 8.63 1.89
N ASP A 102 -20.80 7.69 2.76
CA ASP A 102 -20.31 7.70 4.13
C ASP A 102 -18.85 7.27 4.17
N SER A 103 -18.01 8.07 4.82
CA SER A 103 -16.63 7.69 5.09
C SER A 103 -16.57 6.77 6.32
N PRO A 104 -16.02 5.56 6.19
CA PRO A 104 -16.02 4.60 7.28
C PRO A 104 -14.91 4.88 8.29
N ASP A 105 -13.97 5.79 7.99
CA ASP A 105 -12.80 6.12 8.81
C ASP A 105 -12.85 7.51 9.45
N GLY A 106 -13.92 8.26 9.20
CA GLY A 106 -14.15 9.58 9.78
C GLY A 106 -13.42 10.73 9.12
N ASP A 107 -12.69 10.46 8.04
CA ASP A 107 -12.04 11.49 7.24
C ASP A 107 -12.81 11.77 5.95
N PHE A 108 -12.60 12.94 5.36
CA PHE A 108 -13.09 13.23 4.02
C PHE A 108 -12.17 12.59 2.98
N HIS A 109 -12.75 11.90 1.99
CA HIS A 109 -12.02 11.40 0.83
C HIS A 109 -12.65 11.90 -0.45
N TRP A 110 -11.82 12.41 -1.34
CA TRP A 110 -12.26 12.96 -2.60
C TRP A 110 -11.72 12.12 -3.75
N CYS A 111 -12.65 11.63 -4.57
CA CYS A 111 -12.37 10.92 -5.79
C CYS A 111 -12.70 11.81 -6.98
N ALA A 112 -11.70 12.14 -7.79
CA ALA A 112 -11.86 13.01 -8.94
C ALA A 112 -11.00 12.53 -10.10
N HIS A 113 -11.43 12.87 -11.33
CA HIS A 113 -10.61 12.61 -12.50
C HIS A 113 -9.28 13.36 -12.39
N GLN A 114 -8.16 12.65 -12.53
CA GLN A 114 -6.83 13.22 -12.34
C GLN A 114 -6.31 13.97 -13.58
N ALA A 115 -6.86 13.68 -14.75
CA ALA A 115 -6.39 14.23 -16.03
C ALA A 115 -7.52 14.32 -17.06
N GLY A 116 -7.26 15.00 -18.17
CA GLY A 116 -8.21 15.17 -19.26
C GLY A 116 -9.16 16.36 -19.07
N LEU A 117 -10.19 16.43 -19.91
CA LEU A 117 -11.15 17.54 -19.93
C LEU A 117 -12.02 17.61 -18.67
N ASP A 118 -12.21 16.48 -17.99
CA ASP A 118 -12.96 16.40 -16.73
C ASP A 118 -12.03 16.45 -15.50
N ALA A 119 -10.75 16.82 -15.64
CA ALA A 119 -9.82 16.89 -14.52
C ALA A 119 -10.37 17.75 -13.37
N GLY A 120 -10.33 17.21 -12.15
CA GLY A 120 -10.89 17.85 -10.95
C GLY A 120 -12.40 17.71 -10.78
N LYS A 121 -13.12 17.05 -11.69
CA LYS A 121 -14.55 16.78 -11.51
C LYS A 121 -14.75 15.59 -10.58
N THR A 122 -15.64 15.76 -9.60
CA THR A 122 -15.91 14.77 -8.56
C THR A 122 -16.61 13.52 -9.11
N ILE A 123 -16.02 12.36 -8.85
CA ILE A 123 -16.59 11.01 -9.08
C ILE A 123 -17.38 10.58 -7.84
N CYS A 124 -16.74 10.61 -6.67
CA CYS A 124 -17.32 10.33 -5.37
C CYS A 124 -16.72 11.26 -4.30
N LEU A 125 -17.49 11.54 -3.26
CA LEU A 125 -17.04 12.26 -2.08
C LEU A 125 -17.46 11.47 -0.84
N PHE A 126 -16.48 10.91 -0.13
CA PHE A 126 -16.70 10.26 1.15
C PHE A 126 -16.66 11.29 2.27
N VAL A 127 -17.71 11.33 3.07
CA VAL A 127 -17.95 12.34 4.09
C VAL A 127 -18.00 11.68 5.46
N PRO A 128 -17.32 12.24 6.48
CA PRO A 128 -17.42 11.76 7.85
C PRO A 128 -18.88 11.74 8.34
N PRO A 129 -19.33 10.68 9.02
CA PRO A 129 -20.67 10.65 9.60
C PRO A 129 -20.80 11.76 10.66
N ARG A 130 -21.97 12.41 10.71
CA ARG A 130 -22.24 13.52 11.65
C ARG A 130 -22.36 13.08 13.12
N SER A 131 -22.52 11.79 13.35
CA SER A 131 -22.58 11.15 14.66
C SER A 131 -22.03 9.72 14.55
N TYR A 132 -21.29 9.30 15.58
CA TYR A 132 -20.83 7.92 15.77
C TYR A 132 -21.62 7.23 16.88
#